data_AF-A0A442G8G1-F1
#
_entry.id   AF-A0A442G8G1-F1
#
_cell.length_a   1.000
_cell.length_b   1.000
_cell.length_c   1.000
_cell.angle_alpha   90.00
_cell.angle_beta   90.00
_cell.angle_gamma   90.00
#
_symmetry.space_group_name_H-M   'P 1'
#
loop_
_entity.id
_entity.type
_entity.pdbx_description
1 polymer ?
#
loop_
_entity_poly.entity_id
_entity_poly.type
_entity_poly.pdbx_seq_one_letter_code
_entity_poly.pdbx_strand_id
1 'polypeptide(L)'
;MTPTEFAEKLRAKDAVLLAGRLLLSLIFVHEGLQLATHFEGAQKAMAVLGVGTPLLLATIALQLGAGLSVALGIQARLGAVALGLFCLMTASLFHTNFASQNELLHFEKDLAIAGGMFILALAGSGKFSLDRALAGFVKSGAGEGAEVEAASYRAASVNGQDEITGLRGPD
;
A
#
# COMPACT_ATOMS: atom_id res chain seq x y z
N MET A 1 22.70 9.81 -21.35
CA MET A 1 22.23 9.81 -19.95
C MET A 1 23.21 8.97 -19.15
N THR A 2 23.80 9.54 -18.11
CA THR A 2 24.79 8.84 -17.28
C THR A 2 24.10 7.94 -16.24
N PRO A 3 24.78 6.90 -15.73
CA PRO A 3 24.23 6.04 -14.68
C PRO A 3 23.80 6.81 -13.42
N THR A 4 24.47 7.92 -13.09
CA THR A 4 24.15 8.78 -11.94
C THR A 4 22.86 9.58 -12.15
N GLU A 5 22.65 10.17 -13.33
CA GLU A 5 21.41 10.88 -13.68
C GLU A 5 20.18 9.95 -13.61
N PHE A 6 20.34 8.69 -14.04
CA PHE A 6 19.25 7.70 -13.98
C PHE A 6 18.90 7.31 -12.53
N ALA A 7 19.91 7.10 -11.68
CA ALA A 7 19.71 6.78 -10.27
C ALA A 7 19.05 7.93 -9.50
N GLU A 8 19.41 9.17 -9.80
CA GLU A 8 18.81 10.37 -9.19
C GLU A 8 17.34 10.52 -9.57
N LYS A 9 17.00 10.41 -10.86
CA LYS A 9 15.60 10.46 -11.32
C LYS A 9 14.74 9.36 -10.69
N LEU A 10 15.31 8.16 -10.51
CA LEU A 10 14.63 7.08 -9.82
C LEU A 10 14.34 7.45 -8.35
N ARG A 11 15.31 8.01 -7.62
CA ARG A 11 15.12 8.45 -6.23
C ARG A 11 14.07 9.56 -6.11
N ALA A 12 14.11 10.56 -6.99
CA ALA A 12 13.14 11.64 -7.01
C ALA A 12 11.71 11.11 -7.28
N LYS A 13 11.55 10.21 -8.26
CA LYS A 13 10.26 9.57 -8.55
C LYS A 13 9.71 8.82 -7.33
N ASP A 14 10.54 8.03 -6.67
CA ASP A 14 10.12 7.24 -5.50
C ASP A 14 9.75 8.14 -4.30
N ALA A 15 10.48 9.23 -4.09
CA ALA A 15 10.17 10.22 -3.05
C ALA A 15 8.85 10.96 -3.33
N VAL A 16 8.62 11.39 -4.58
CA VAL A 16 7.38 12.05 -4.99
C VAL A 16 6.18 11.10 -4.86
N LEU A 17 6.34 9.82 -5.23
CA LEU A 17 5.28 8.82 -5.04
C LEU A 17 4.97 8.59 -3.56
N LEU A 18 5.98 8.53 -2.69
CA LEU A 18 5.77 8.42 -1.25
C LEU A 18 5.02 9.65 -0.71
N ALA A 19 5.46 10.85 -1.05
CA ALA A 19 4.82 12.08 -0.63
C ALA A 19 3.36 12.15 -1.10
N GLY A 20 3.10 11.82 -2.37
CA GLY A 20 1.74 11.76 -2.92
C GLY A 20 0.85 10.77 -2.17
N ARG A 21 1.37 9.57 -1.84
CA ARG A 21 0.63 8.58 -1.04
C ARG A 21 0.29 9.10 0.35
N LEU A 22 1.25 9.71 1.04
CA LEU A 22 1.02 10.24 2.39
C LEU A 22 0.02 11.40 2.39
N LEU A 23 0.12 12.33 1.45
CA LEU A 23 -0.81 13.45 1.34
C LEU A 23 -2.24 12.98 1.01
N LEU A 24 -2.39 12.08 0.04
CA LEU A 24 -3.69 11.53 -0.33
C LEU A 24 -4.29 10.70 0.81
N SER A 25 -3.51 9.83 1.45
CA SER A 25 -4.01 8.98 2.55
C SER A 25 -4.34 9.76 3.83
N LEU A 26 -3.62 10.84 4.12
CA LEU A 26 -3.83 11.65 5.32
C LEU A 26 -5.28 12.14 5.44
N ILE A 27 -5.89 12.55 4.33
CA ILE A 27 -7.28 13.03 4.31
C ILE A 27 -8.21 11.92 4.81
N PHE A 28 -8.09 10.69 4.31
CA PHE A 28 -8.95 9.58 4.72
C PHE A 28 -8.70 9.13 6.16
N VAL A 29 -7.43 9.13 6.61
CA VAL A 29 -7.13 8.80 8.01
C VAL A 29 -7.73 9.84 8.94
N HIS A 30 -7.61 11.13 8.59
CA HIS A 30 -8.20 12.22 9.36
C HIS A 30 -9.74 12.12 9.39
N GLU A 31 -10.39 12.02 8.23
CA GLU A 31 -11.85 11.92 8.12
C GLU A 31 -12.39 10.66 8.82
N GLY A 32 -11.73 9.52 8.65
CA GLY A 32 -12.09 8.28 9.35
C GLY A 32 -12.01 8.41 10.88
N LEU A 33 -10.99 9.10 11.39
CA LEU A 33 -10.86 9.40 12.82
C LEU A 33 -11.93 10.39 13.30
N GLN A 34 -12.23 11.43 12.52
CA GLN A 34 -13.30 12.37 12.84
C GLN A 34 -14.64 11.65 12.94
N LEU A 35 -14.92 10.76 11.99
CA LEU A 35 -16.17 9.99 11.94
C LEU A 35 -16.28 8.98 13.10
N ALA A 36 -15.15 8.40 13.52
CA ALA A 36 -15.09 7.52 14.68
C ALA A 36 -15.26 8.27 16.01
N THR A 37 -14.65 9.45 16.14
CA THR A 37 -14.69 10.26 17.37
C THR A 37 -16.01 11.01 17.54
N HIS A 38 -16.65 11.42 16.44
CA HIS A 38 -17.93 12.13 16.40
C HIS A 38 -19.07 11.25 15.88
N PHE A 39 -19.09 9.99 16.32
CA PHE A 39 -19.95 8.93 15.78
C PHE A 39 -21.44 9.29 15.79
N GLU A 40 -21.96 9.83 16.90
CA GLU A 40 -23.38 10.16 17.02
C GLU A 40 -23.82 11.24 16.02
N GLY A 41 -22.96 12.23 15.77
CA GLY A 41 -23.22 13.28 14.78
C GLY A 41 -23.25 12.72 13.36
N ALA A 42 -22.27 11.88 13.04
CA ALA A 42 -22.18 11.19 11.76
C ALA A 42 -23.40 10.28 11.51
N GLN A 43 -23.80 9.51 12.52
CA GLN A 43 -24.96 8.63 12.45
C GLN A 43 -26.25 9.41 12.18
N LYS A 44 -26.47 10.53 12.87
CA LYS A 44 -27.64 11.38 12.65
C LYS A 44 -27.66 11.97 11.23
N ALA A 45 -26.52 12.47 10.75
CA ALA A 45 -26.41 13.02 9.40
C ALA A 45 -26.68 11.96 8.32
N MET A 46 -26.10 10.76 8.46
CA MET A 46 -26.30 9.64 7.54
C MET A 46 -27.74 9.10 7.56
N ALA A 47 -28.38 9.08 8.73
CA ALA A 47 -29.77 8.64 8.87
C ALA A 47 -30.75 9.51 8.07
N VAL A 48 -30.49 10.81 7.92
CA VAL A 48 -31.31 11.72 7.08
C VAL A 48 -31.32 11.26 5.62
N LEU A 49 -30.22 10.67 5.15
CA LEU A 49 -30.08 10.14 3.78
C LEU A 49 -30.45 8.67 3.66
N GLY A 50 -31.04 8.07 4.71
CA GLY A 50 -31.40 6.65 4.73
C GLY A 50 -30.21 5.70 4.86
N VAL A 51 -29.02 6.20 5.21
CA VAL A 51 -27.82 5.39 5.39
C VAL A 51 -27.75 4.88 6.83
N GLY A 52 -27.78 3.55 6.98
CA GLY A 52 -27.78 2.89 8.29
C GLY A 52 -26.41 2.82 8.97
N THR A 53 -26.42 2.61 10.29
CA THR A 53 -25.22 2.43 11.13
C THR A 53 -24.18 1.42 10.61
N PRO A 54 -24.57 0.26 10.02
CA PRO A 54 -23.57 -0.67 9.48
C PRO A 54 -22.71 -0.06 8.36
N LEU A 55 -23.30 0.79 7.50
CA LEU A 55 -22.56 1.47 6.44
C LEU A 55 -21.63 2.56 6.99
N LEU A 56 -22.01 3.23 8.09
CA LEU A 56 -21.15 4.16 8.81
C LEU A 56 -19.89 3.45 9.34
N LEU A 57 -20.06 2.29 10.00
CA LEU A 57 -18.93 1.50 10.49
C LEU A 57 -18.05 1.00 9.33
N ALA A 58 -18.65 0.53 8.23
CA ALA A 58 -17.92 0.14 7.04
C ALA A 58 -17.13 1.31 6.44
N THR A 59 -17.70 2.52 6.46
CA THR A 59 -17.05 3.75 6.00
C THR A 59 -15.84 4.10 6.86
N ILE A 60 -15.96 4.02 8.19
CA ILE A 60 -14.83 4.25 9.11
C ILE A 60 -13.72 3.22 8.85
N ALA A 61 -14.08 1.94 8.79
CA ALA A 61 -13.13 0.86 8.57
C ALA A 61 -12.42 0.99 7.21
N LEU A 62 -13.16 1.38 6.16
CA LEU A 62 -12.60 1.61 4.83
C LEU A 62 -11.64 2.79 4.83
N GLN A 63 -12.04 3.94 5.36
CA GLN A 63 -11.21 5.16 5.37
C GLN A 63 -9.89 4.95 6.14
N LEU A 64 -9.96 4.35 7.32
CA LEU A 64 -8.78 4.07 8.14
C LEU A 64 -7.93 2.94 7.54
N GLY A 65 -8.56 1.83 7.18
CA GLY A 65 -7.85 0.64 6.69
C GLY A 65 -7.22 0.87 5.32
N ALA A 66 -8.00 1.34 4.34
CA ALA A 66 -7.48 1.62 3.00
C ALA A 66 -6.56 2.85 3.00
N GLY A 67 -6.83 3.87 3.83
CA GLY A 67 -5.96 5.03 4.00
C GLY A 67 -4.57 4.61 4.49
N LEU A 68 -4.51 3.79 5.54
CA LEU A 68 -3.25 3.29 6.07
C LEU A 68 -2.54 2.31 5.12
N SER A 69 -3.30 1.46 4.42
CA SER A 69 -2.80 0.59 3.34
C SER A 69 -2.09 1.40 2.25
N VAL A 70 -2.69 2.49 1.78
CA VAL A 70 -2.08 3.41 0.80
C VAL A 70 -0.83 4.09 1.37
N ALA A 71 -0.90 4.62 2.59
CA ALA A 71 0.20 5.30 3.26
C ALA A 71 1.43 4.39 3.38
N LEU A 72 1.24 3.20 3.94
CA LEU A 72 2.28 2.20 4.19
C LEU A 72 2.73 1.48 2.92
N GLY A 73 1.93 1.56 1.86
CA GLY A 73 2.23 0.96 0.57
C GLY A 73 1.88 -0.53 0.49
N ILE A 74 1.09 -1.03 1.44
CA ILE A 74 0.63 -2.43 1.52
C ILE A 74 -0.63 -2.55 0.69
N GLN A 75 -0.63 -3.32 -0.40
CA GLN A 75 -1.79 -3.40 -1.32
C GLN A 75 -2.31 -2.02 -1.80
N ALA A 76 -1.41 -1.04 -1.95
CA ALA A 76 -1.77 0.35 -2.21
C ALA A 76 -2.65 0.56 -3.46
N ARG A 77 -2.57 -0.33 -4.45
CA ARG A 77 -3.43 -0.28 -5.63
C ARG A 77 -4.89 -0.55 -5.29
N LEU A 78 -5.15 -1.59 -4.50
CA LEU A 78 -6.51 -1.94 -4.07
C LEU A 78 -7.06 -0.86 -3.14
N GLY A 79 -6.25 -0.38 -2.19
CA GLY A 79 -6.63 0.72 -1.31
C GLY A 79 -6.97 1.99 -2.09
N ALA A 80 -6.16 2.35 -3.09
CA ALA A 80 -6.41 3.53 -3.91
C ALA A 80 -7.68 3.41 -4.76
N VAL A 81 -7.93 2.25 -5.39
CA VAL A 81 -9.18 2.02 -6.14
C VAL A 81 -10.39 2.13 -5.21
N ALA A 82 -10.33 1.49 -4.03
CA ALA A 82 -11.43 1.49 -3.08
C ALA A 82 -11.74 2.91 -2.58
N LEU A 83 -10.71 3.69 -2.20
CA LEU A 83 -10.87 5.07 -1.76
C LEU A 83 -11.32 6.01 -2.89
N GLY A 84 -10.84 5.80 -4.12
CA GLY A 84 -11.28 6.57 -5.28
C GLY A 84 -12.76 6.37 -5.59
N LEU A 85 -13.23 5.12 -5.59
CA LEU A 85 -14.65 4.80 -5.75
C LEU A 85 -15.49 5.34 -4.58
N PHE A 86 -14.98 5.25 -3.36
CA PHE A 86 -15.62 5.82 -2.17
C PHE A 86 -15.83 7.33 -2.32
N CYS A 87 -14.82 8.09 -2.78
CA CYS A 87 -14.97 9.54 -3.03
C CYS A 87 -16.08 9.84 -4.04
N LEU A 88 -16.18 9.09 -5.14
CA LEU A 88 -17.25 9.28 -6.12
C LEU A 88 -18.64 9.00 -5.52
N MET A 89 -18.75 7.96 -4.70
CA MET A 89 -20.00 7.67 -3.98
C MET A 89 -20.35 8.77 -2.97
N THR A 90 -19.38 9.24 -2.18
CA THR A 90 -19.62 10.32 -1.21
C THR A 90 -20.06 11.61 -1.89
N ALA A 91 -19.35 12.04 -2.95
CA ALA A 91 -19.71 13.21 -3.72
C ALA A 91 -21.15 13.14 -4.27
N SER A 92 -21.53 12.00 -4.85
CA SER A 92 -22.86 11.80 -5.44
C SER A 92 -23.99 11.60 -4.43
N LEU A 93 -23.69 11.25 -3.17
CA LEU A 93 -24.71 11.05 -2.14
C LEU A 93 -24.88 12.26 -1.21
N PHE A 94 -23.78 12.95 -0.87
CA PHE A 94 -23.76 13.98 0.18
C PHE A 94 -23.60 15.41 -0.35
N HIS A 95 -23.19 15.59 -1.62
CA HIS A 95 -22.81 16.89 -2.16
C HIS A 95 -23.48 17.18 -3.50
N THR A 96 -24.81 17.07 -3.53
CA THR A 96 -25.61 17.15 -4.78
C THR A 96 -26.31 18.48 -4.96
N ASN A 97 -26.36 19.34 -3.93
CA ASN A 97 -26.92 20.67 -4.06
C ASN A 97 -25.89 21.66 -4.63
N PHE A 98 -25.74 21.65 -5.96
CA PHE A 98 -24.78 22.52 -6.66
C PHE A 98 -25.08 24.03 -6.55
N ALA A 99 -26.26 24.42 -6.06
CA ALA A 99 -26.55 25.82 -5.75
C ALA A 99 -25.90 26.28 -4.43
N SER A 100 -25.56 25.34 -3.53
CA SER A 100 -24.79 25.61 -2.33
C SER A 100 -23.30 25.57 -2.66
N GLN A 101 -22.61 26.72 -2.52
CA GLN A 101 -21.16 26.77 -2.75
C GLN A 101 -20.38 25.78 -1.87
N ASN A 102 -20.84 25.55 -0.64
CA ASN A 102 -20.19 24.62 0.27
C ASN A 102 -20.25 23.18 -0.27
N GLU A 103 -21.43 22.73 -0.72
CA GLU A 103 -21.57 21.39 -1.29
C GLU A 103 -20.82 21.25 -2.62
N LEU A 104 -20.88 22.26 -3.50
CA LEU A 104 -20.13 22.24 -4.75
C LEU A 104 -18.62 22.08 -4.51
N LEU A 105 -18.05 22.82 -3.55
CA LEU A 105 -16.64 22.68 -3.17
C LEU A 105 -16.29 21.28 -2.68
N HIS A 106 -17.15 20.68 -1.86
CA HIS A 106 -16.93 19.31 -1.38
C HIS A 106 -17.03 18.27 -2.51
N PHE A 107 -17.98 18.44 -3.43
CA PHE A 107 -18.12 17.60 -4.61
C PHE A 107 -16.85 17.64 -5.49
N GLU A 108 -16.38 18.85 -5.82
CA GLU A 108 -15.17 19.05 -6.64
C GLU A 108 -13.91 18.49 -5.95
N LYS A 109 -13.80 18.69 -4.63
CA LYS A 109 -12.71 18.12 -3.82
C LYS A 109 -12.69 16.61 -3.94
N ASP A 110 -13.83 15.94 -3.72
CA ASP A 110 -13.90 14.48 -3.76
C ASP A 110 -13.63 13.93 -5.16
N LEU A 111 -14.06 14.63 -6.22
CA LEU A 111 -13.74 14.27 -7.60
C LEU A 111 -12.23 14.37 -7.88
N ALA A 112 -11.59 15.45 -7.42
CA ALA A 112 -10.15 15.63 -7.56
C ALA A 112 -9.35 14.55 -6.80
N ILE A 113 -9.77 14.21 -5.58
CA ILE A 113 -9.16 13.16 -4.77
C ILE A 113 -9.33 11.80 -5.46
N ALA A 114 -10.51 11.49 -6.01
CA ALA A 114 -10.76 10.27 -6.76
C ALA A 114 -9.81 10.14 -7.96
N GLY A 115 -9.62 11.23 -8.72
CA GLY A 115 -8.65 11.28 -9.82
C GLY A 115 -7.21 11.00 -9.37
N GLY A 116 -6.77 11.63 -8.27
CA GLY A 116 -5.46 11.36 -7.67
C GLY A 116 -5.28 9.91 -7.22
N MET A 117 -6.33 9.33 -6.64
CA MET A 117 -6.34 7.92 -6.24
C MET A 117 -6.26 6.96 -7.43
N PHE A 118 -6.94 7.22 -8.54
CA PHE A 118 -6.85 6.37 -9.72
C PHE A 118 -5.48 6.47 -10.40
N ILE A 119 -4.88 7.67 -10.46
CA ILE A 119 -3.49 7.84 -10.92
C ILE A 119 -2.54 7.04 -10.02
N LEU A 120 -2.75 7.09 -8.71
CA LEU A 120 -1.95 6.32 -7.76
C LEU A 120 -2.14 4.80 -7.92
N ALA A 121 -3.37 4.34 -8.19
CA ALA A 121 -3.64 2.93 -8.46
C ALA A 121 -2.85 2.42 -9.67
N LEU A 122 -2.72 3.24 -10.72
CA LEU A 122 -1.87 2.94 -11.87
C LEU A 122 -0.37 2.95 -11.50
N ALA A 123 0.08 3.96 -10.77
CA ALA A 123 1.48 4.12 -10.39
C ALA A 123 1.98 3.01 -9.42
N GLY A 124 1.12 2.53 -8.52
CA GLY A 124 1.47 1.56 -7.47
C GLY A 124 2.26 2.17 -6.30
N SER A 125 2.84 1.31 -5.45
CA SER A 125 3.42 1.70 -4.16
C SER A 125 4.86 2.25 -4.20
N GLY A 126 5.54 2.20 -5.36
CA GLY A 126 6.92 2.70 -5.52
C GLY A 126 7.98 1.84 -4.79
N LYS A 127 9.24 2.30 -4.73
CA LYS A 127 10.30 1.59 -4.00
C LYS A 127 10.19 1.67 -2.47
N PHE A 128 9.66 2.77 -1.94
CA PHE A 128 9.46 2.96 -0.50
C PHE A 128 8.12 2.38 -0.03
N SER A 129 7.98 1.06 -0.09
CA SER A 129 6.77 0.34 0.35
C SER A 129 7.14 -0.78 1.30
N LEU A 130 6.33 -0.98 2.35
CA LEU A 130 6.48 -2.10 3.27
C LEU A 130 6.37 -3.45 2.56
N ASP A 131 5.54 -3.60 1.52
CA ASP A 131 5.44 -4.83 0.72
C ASP A 131 6.81 -5.22 0.13
N ARG A 132 7.61 -4.23 -0.31
CA ARG A 132 8.94 -4.47 -0.88
C ARG A 132 10.00 -4.69 0.19
N ALA A 133 9.90 -4.02 1.33
CA ALA A 133 10.80 -4.27 2.45
C ALA A 133 10.66 -5.72 2.93
N LEU A 134 9.43 -6.18 3.17
CA LEU A 134 9.14 -7.58 3.56
C LEU A 134 9.57 -8.60 2.49
N ALA A 135 9.31 -8.34 1.21
CA ALA A 135 9.76 -9.23 0.13
C ALA A 135 11.30 -9.32 0.03
N GLY A 136 12.02 -8.24 0.34
CA GLY A 136 13.48 -8.23 0.41
C GLY A 136 14.02 -9.11 1.55
N PHE A 137 13.41 -9.03 2.72
CA PHE A 137 13.78 -9.87 3.87
C PHE A 137 13.56 -11.36 3.61
N VAL A 138 12.42 -11.75 3.03
CA VAL A 138 12.13 -13.16 2.70
C VAL A 138 13.11 -13.72 1.68
N LYS A 139 13.48 -12.93 0.66
CA LYS A 139 14.44 -13.36 -0.38
C LYS A 139 15.87 -13.50 0.16
N SER A 140 16.27 -12.65 1.10
CA SER A 140 17.60 -12.71 1.72
C SER A 140 17.74 -13.97 2.59
N GLY A 141 16.72 -14.30 3.40
CA GLY A 141 16.73 -15.52 4.22
C GLY A 141 16.70 -16.82 3.41
N ALA A 142 15.99 -16.83 2.27
CA ALA A 142 15.97 -17.99 1.38
C ALA A 142 17.30 -18.19 0.62
N GLY A 143 18.00 -17.10 0.27
CA GLY A 143 19.31 -17.18 -0.39
C GLY A 143 20.40 -17.71 0.53
N GLU A 144 20.41 -17.26 1.79
CA GLU A 144 21.40 -17.67 2.79
C GLU A 144 21.23 -19.15 3.18
N GLY A 145 19.98 -19.64 3.29
CA GLY A 145 19.70 -21.06 3.52
C GLY A 145 20.16 -21.97 2.38
N ALA A 146 19.96 -21.56 1.12
CA ALA A 146 20.38 -22.33 -0.05
C ALA A 146 21.90 -22.40 -0.21
N GLU A 147 22.62 -21.33 0.18
CA GLU A 147 24.07 -21.28 0.14
C GLU A 147 24.70 -22.17 1.23
N VAL A 148 24.12 -22.19 2.42
CA VAL A 148 24.52 -23.08 3.53
C VAL A 148 24.29 -24.56 3.17
N GLU A 149 23.16 -24.90 2.53
CA GLU A 149 22.87 -26.26 2.07
C GLU A 149 23.82 -26.71 0.95
N ALA A 150 24.10 -25.84 -0.02
CA ALA A 150 25.07 -26.12 -1.09
C ALA A 150 26.51 -26.28 -0.56
N ALA A 151 26.89 -25.52 0.47
CA ALA A 151 28.18 -25.66 1.14
C ALA A 151 28.28 -26.99 1.91
N SER A 152 27.21 -27.40 2.60
CA SER A 152 27.12 -28.69 3.29
C SER A 152 27.21 -29.87 2.31
N TYR A 153 26.52 -29.78 1.16
CA TYR A 153 26.58 -30.82 0.13
C TYR A 153 27.97 -30.95 -0.50
N ARG A 154 28.63 -29.82 -0.77
CA ARG A 154 30.02 -29.80 -1.28
C ARG A 154 30.99 -30.42 -0.27
N ALA A 155 30.88 -30.07 1.01
CA ALA A 155 31.72 -30.64 2.07
C ALA A 155 31.53 -32.17 2.19
N ALA A 156 30.29 -32.66 2.11
CA ALA A 156 29.99 -34.09 2.11
C ALA A 156 30.54 -34.82 0.87
N SER A 157 30.50 -34.19 -0.31
CA SER A 157 31.05 -34.77 -1.55
C SER A 157 32.57 -34.89 -1.57
N VAL A 158 33.29 -33.98 -0.89
CA VAL A 158 34.75 -34.02 -0.79
C VAL A 158 35.17 -35.14 0.16
N ASN A 159 34.52 -35.25 1.32
CA ASN A 159 34.85 -36.29 2.31
C ASN A 159 34.57 -37.71 1.79
N GLY A 160 33.55 -37.88 0.94
CA GLY A 160 33.24 -39.16 0.31
C GLY A 160 34.21 -39.58 -0.80
N GLN A 161 35.01 -38.67 -1.37
CA GLN A 161 36.01 -39.02 -2.39
C GLN A 161 37.32 -39.50 -1.76
N ASP A 162 37.73 -38.92 -0.64
CA ASP A 162 38.94 -39.32 0.09
C ASP A 162 38.84 -40.75 0.66
N GLU A 163 37.64 -41.14 1.10
CA GLU A 163 37.36 -42.49 1.62
C GLU A 163 37.41 -43.57 0.54
N ILE A 164 37.09 -43.24 -0.72
CA ILE A 164 37.13 -44.18 -1.86
C ILE A 164 38.57 -44.35 -2.39
N THR A 165 39.41 -43.32 -2.34
CA THR A 165 40.82 -43.41 -2.74
C THR A 165 41.73 -44.06 -1.70
N GLY A 166 41.35 -44.09 -0.42
CA GLY A 166 42.12 -44.73 0.65
C GLY A 166 42.09 -46.26 0.66
N LEU A 167 41.20 -46.89 -0.12
CA LEU A 167 41.06 -48.36 -0.16
C LEU A 167 41.86 -49.03 -1.29
N ARG A 168 42.65 -48.29 -2.06
CA ARG A 168 43.55 -48.85 -3.09
C ARG A 168 45.00 -48.85 -2.58
N GLY A 169 45.25 -49.66 -1.55
CA GLY A 169 46.60 -50.05 -1.16
C GLY A 169 47.25 -50.90 -2.27
N PRO A 170 48.57 -50.84 -2.46
CA PRO A 170 49.26 -51.61 -3.48
C PRO A 170 49.49 -53.06 -3.00
N ASP A 171 48.82 -54.00 -3.66
CA ASP A 171 49.11 -55.44 -3.63
C ASP A 171 49.42 -55.90 -5.06
#